data_AF-A0A1B7UGR2-F1
#
_entry.id   AF-A0A1B7UGR2-F1
#
_cell.length_a   1.000
_cell.length_b   1.000
_cell.length_c   1.000
_cell.angle_alpha   90.00
_cell.angle_beta   90.00
_cell.angle_gamma   90.00
#
_symmetry.space_group_name_H-M   'P 1'
#
loop_
_entity.id
_entity.type
_entity.pdbx_description
1 polymer ?
#
loop_
_entity_poly.entity_id
_entity_poly.type
_entity_poly.pdbx_seq_one_letter_code
_entity_poly.pdbx_strand_id
1 'polypeptide(L)'
;MKLFKLYSMTLATVTLLLSNLAWSHGYVEYPKARQQICKDDGGYWWPADGSGIANLACRSAYQKSGGYSLTQHHEYSTNVPDYGNMTAVKAGIKNGLLCAGGDQRKAGMDLPSPHWQSTIIDVKTTATLKVRFRATTPHNPSFWQFYLSNADYDGATTALSWEKLTLIHQQNDVTAQSGYYEIDVPMPKSRSGKAVLYTRWQRQDVVGEGFYNCSDLQLVNGDTQPAQWYDKGAYLTAAQLGKVGEKALLRLFDAQGQEQIQQSLDINASNVANQAWALELANQINTLHGSTLQIGLLQNGSVALQNTATANRIYVRDASVFVNLDLKPASGGLTCGGLDPAKIFAWPNWPRTDHAGRPSYADKNDVMSDSGKVYRAKWWTQAKPGSDGSWDLVCSLPL
;
A
#
# COMPACT_ATOMS: atom_id res chain seq x y z
N MET A 1 -54.58 12.83 53.49
CA MET A 1 -54.62 13.49 52.17
C MET A 1 -53.36 14.35 51.99
N LYS A 2 -52.27 13.77 51.47
CA LYS A 2 -51.05 14.51 51.07
C LYS A 2 -50.40 13.78 49.88
N LEU A 3 -49.94 14.59 48.94
CA LEU A 3 -49.79 14.33 47.52
C LEU A 3 -48.62 13.40 47.12
N PHE A 4 -48.82 12.72 45.99
CA PHE A 4 -47.80 12.11 45.15
C PHE A 4 -46.73 13.14 44.71
N LYS A 5 -45.46 12.71 44.69
CA LYS A 5 -44.44 13.27 43.78
C LYS A 5 -43.69 12.12 43.13
N LEU A 6 -43.96 11.93 41.84
CA LEU A 6 -43.15 11.14 40.92
C LEU A 6 -41.75 11.77 40.84
N TYR A 7 -40.71 10.95 41.05
CA TYR A 7 -39.36 11.31 40.64
C TYR A 7 -39.18 10.86 39.17
N SER A 8 -39.07 11.83 38.27
CA SER A 8 -38.61 11.61 36.90
C SER A 8 -37.17 11.10 36.95
N MET A 9 -36.98 9.86 36.48
CA MET A 9 -35.68 9.25 36.26
C MET A 9 -35.11 9.84 34.95
N THR A 10 -34.28 10.88 35.04
CA THR A 10 -33.53 11.38 33.89
C THR A 10 -32.43 10.39 33.53
N LEU A 11 -32.64 9.70 32.41
CA LEU A 11 -31.67 8.83 31.76
C LEU A 11 -30.50 9.69 31.23
N ALA A 12 -29.35 9.68 31.91
CA ALA A 12 -28.14 10.31 31.42
C ALA A 12 -27.55 9.43 30.30
N THR A 13 -27.82 9.79 29.04
CA THR A 13 -27.13 9.26 27.87
C THR A 13 -25.68 9.71 27.89
N VAL A 14 -24.78 8.83 28.33
CA VAL A 14 -23.33 8.97 28.11
C VAL A 14 -23.06 8.69 26.64
N THR A 15 -23.12 9.72 25.80
CA THR A 15 -22.53 9.68 24.46
C THR A 15 -21.01 9.60 24.64
N LEU A 16 -20.44 8.41 24.45
CA LEU A 16 -19.01 8.28 24.18
C LEU A 16 -18.68 9.12 22.95
N LEU A 17 -18.10 10.29 23.17
CA LEU A 17 -17.29 10.98 22.18
C LEU A 17 -16.09 10.07 21.90
N LEU A 18 -16.26 9.13 20.96
CA LEU A 18 -15.14 8.65 20.19
C LEU A 18 -14.60 9.88 19.46
N SER A 19 -13.62 10.54 20.06
CA SER A 19 -12.77 11.49 19.36
C SER A 19 -12.17 10.72 18.19
N ASN A 20 -12.79 10.83 17.03
CA ASN A 20 -12.11 10.59 15.77
C ASN A 20 -10.87 11.48 15.84
N LEU A 21 -9.72 10.88 16.07
CA LEU A 21 -8.46 11.52 15.72
C LEU A 21 -8.62 11.79 14.22
N ALA A 22 -9.00 13.01 13.86
CA ALA A 22 -8.88 13.47 12.50
C ALA A 22 -7.38 13.71 12.34
N TRP A 23 -6.69 12.81 11.66
CA TRP A 23 -5.28 12.98 11.31
C TRP A 23 -5.23 14.05 10.21
N SER A 24 -5.29 15.30 10.63
CA SER A 24 -5.06 16.45 9.76
C SER A 24 -3.57 16.53 9.43
N HIS A 25 -3.25 16.91 8.20
CA HIS A 25 -1.93 17.22 7.60
C HIS A 25 -1.52 16.29 6.43
N GLY A 26 -0.56 16.74 5.61
CA GLY A 26 -0.38 16.30 4.23
C GLY A 26 1.05 16.01 3.82
N TYR A 27 1.21 15.56 2.58
CA TYR A 27 2.51 15.21 2.00
C TYR A 27 2.49 15.28 0.47
N VAL A 28 3.66 15.41 -0.16
CA VAL A 28 3.79 15.28 -1.62
C VAL A 28 3.48 13.84 -2.04
N GLU A 29 2.39 13.65 -2.80
CA GLU A 29 2.00 12.37 -3.39
C GLU A 29 2.79 12.09 -4.67
N TYR A 30 3.03 13.12 -5.48
CA TYR A 30 3.84 13.04 -6.69
C TYR A 30 4.67 14.31 -6.94
N PRO A 31 5.99 14.21 -7.21
CA PRO A 31 6.83 13.04 -7.00
C PRO A 31 6.83 12.65 -5.52
N LYS A 32 6.63 11.37 -5.19
CA LYS A 32 6.29 10.94 -3.83
C LYS A 32 7.36 11.35 -2.82
N ALA A 33 6.93 11.88 -1.67
CA ALA A 33 7.82 12.27 -0.59
C ALA A 33 8.51 11.04 0.05
N ARG A 34 9.76 11.22 0.47
CA ARG A 34 10.63 10.20 1.06
C ARG A 34 9.98 9.46 2.22
N GLN A 35 9.39 10.18 3.17
CA GLN A 35 8.73 9.58 4.32
C GLN A 35 7.48 8.78 3.93
N GLN A 36 6.79 9.22 2.87
CA GLN A 36 5.61 8.53 2.37
C GLN A 36 5.98 7.21 1.70
N ILE A 37 7.09 7.17 0.95
CA ILE A 37 7.65 5.92 0.42
C ILE A 37 7.88 4.93 1.57
N CYS A 38 8.59 5.36 2.62
CA CYS A 38 8.87 4.49 3.77
C CYS A 38 7.61 4.06 4.54
N LYS A 39 6.59 4.94 4.60
CA LYS A 39 5.28 4.62 5.19
C LYS A 39 4.56 3.53 4.39
N ASP A 40 4.54 3.65 3.07
CA ASP A 40 3.86 2.71 2.16
C ASP A 40 4.61 1.37 2.06
N ASP A 41 5.94 1.39 2.16
CA ASP A 41 6.79 0.20 2.08
C ASP A 41 6.55 -0.81 3.22
N GLY A 42 6.05 -0.35 4.37
CA GLY A 42 5.72 -1.24 5.47
C GLY A 42 6.93 -1.87 6.16
N GLY A 43 6.72 -3.01 6.83
CA GLY A 43 7.79 -3.77 7.51
C GLY A 43 8.29 -3.18 8.83
N TYR A 44 7.82 -2.00 9.22
CA TYR A 44 8.26 -1.27 10.43
C TYR A 44 7.44 -1.55 11.69
N TRP A 45 6.37 -2.36 11.60
CA TRP A 45 5.58 -2.78 12.76
C TRP A 45 6.24 -3.94 13.51
N TRP A 46 6.87 -4.86 12.78
CA TRP A 46 7.60 -5.99 13.33
C TRP A 46 8.59 -6.54 12.28
N PRO A 47 9.80 -6.97 12.69
CA PRO A 47 10.36 -6.93 14.04
C PRO A 47 10.71 -5.52 14.52
N ALA A 48 10.73 -5.33 15.84
CA ALA A 48 10.93 -4.00 16.47
C ALA A 48 12.28 -3.34 16.16
N ASP A 49 13.27 -4.11 15.67
CA ASP A 49 14.58 -3.62 15.24
C ASP A 49 14.59 -3.04 13.81
N GLY A 50 13.45 -3.09 13.10
CA GLY A 50 13.31 -2.63 11.72
C GLY A 50 13.87 -3.58 10.66
N SER A 51 14.31 -4.79 11.02
CA SER A 51 14.83 -5.79 10.08
C SER A 51 13.80 -6.23 9.02
N GLY A 52 12.50 -6.07 9.32
CA GLY A 52 11.40 -6.29 8.39
C GLY A 52 11.26 -5.23 7.28
N ILE A 53 11.98 -4.11 7.37
CA ILE A 53 11.94 -3.05 6.36
C ILE A 53 12.92 -3.39 5.22
N ALA A 54 12.37 -3.73 4.06
CA ALA A 54 13.14 -4.14 2.90
C ALA A 54 13.98 -3.01 2.28
N ASN A 55 13.39 -1.82 2.19
CA ASN A 55 14.03 -0.63 1.65
C ASN A 55 15.16 -0.18 2.58
N LEU A 56 16.41 -0.25 2.10
CA LEU A 56 17.61 -0.05 2.91
C LEU A 56 17.71 1.37 3.47
N ALA A 57 17.27 2.39 2.73
CA ALA A 57 17.26 3.77 3.23
C ALA A 57 16.16 3.96 4.30
N CYS A 58 14.96 3.44 4.05
CA CYS A 58 13.88 3.47 5.04
C CYS A 58 14.20 2.70 6.31
N ARG A 59 14.90 1.55 6.19
CA ARG A 59 15.38 0.79 7.34
C ARG A 59 16.39 1.59 8.15
N SER A 60 17.35 2.21 7.49
CA SER A 60 18.36 3.05 8.17
C SER A 60 17.70 4.24 8.88
N ALA A 61 16.72 4.88 8.24
CA ALA A 61 15.92 5.95 8.82
C ALA A 61 15.12 5.49 10.04
N TYR A 62 14.46 4.33 9.96
CA TYR A 62 13.74 3.73 11.09
C TYR A 62 14.69 3.37 12.23
N GLN A 63 15.85 2.77 11.95
CA GLN A 63 16.83 2.44 13.00
C GLN A 63 17.34 3.70 13.72
N LYS A 64 17.36 4.85 13.04
CA LYS A 64 17.74 6.14 13.63
C LYS A 64 16.62 6.81 14.43
N SER A 65 15.36 6.71 13.99
CA SER A 65 14.25 7.53 14.49
C SER A 65 13.03 6.75 15.03
N GLY A 66 13.02 5.43 14.89
CA GLY A 66 11.89 4.57 15.20
C GLY A 66 10.66 4.83 14.31
N GLY A 67 9.53 4.23 14.71
CA GLY A 67 8.27 4.30 13.95
C GLY A 67 7.51 5.63 14.02
N TYR A 68 7.93 6.58 14.87
CA TYR A 68 7.29 7.89 14.98
C TYR A 68 7.32 8.66 13.66
N SER A 69 8.48 8.65 12.97
CA SER A 69 8.68 9.30 11.68
C SER A 69 7.76 8.78 10.58
N LEU A 70 7.37 7.50 10.65
CA LEU A 70 6.48 6.85 9.69
C LEU A 70 5.02 7.01 10.08
N THR A 71 4.72 6.96 11.38
CA THR A 71 3.37 7.22 11.88
C THR A 71 2.95 8.65 11.58
N GLN A 72 3.84 9.61 11.83
CA GLN A 72 3.66 11.04 11.54
C GLN A 72 4.06 11.43 10.12
N HIS A 73 3.93 10.53 9.13
CA HIS A 73 4.31 10.79 7.73
C HIS A 73 3.64 12.03 7.10
N HIS A 74 2.50 12.41 7.65
CA HIS A 74 1.65 13.51 7.22
C HIS A 74 1.94 14.82 7.97
N GLU A 75 2.78 14.82 9.01
CA GLU A 75 3.08 15.99 9.86
C GLU A 75 4.60 16.25 9.91
N TYR A 76 5.24 16.42 8.74
CA TYR A 76 6.62 16.88 8.67
C TYR A 76 6.62 18.40 8.68
N SER A 77 6.30 18.97 9.84
CA SER A 77 6.07 20.41 10.01
C SER A 77 6.91 21.05 11.12
N THR A 78 7.03 22.37 11.03
CA THR A 78 7.57 23.24 12.09
C THR A 78 6.77 24.53 12.14
N ASN A 79 6.52 25.03 13.35
CA ASN A 79 5.86 26.33 13.58
C ASN A 79 6.89 27.45 13.59
N VAL A 80 6.76 28.39 12.66
CA VAL A 80 7.62 29.58 12.57
C VAL A 80 6.71 30.81 12.44
N PRO A 81 6.40 31.54 13.53
CA PRO A 81 5.53 32.72 13.45
C PRO A 81 6.05 33.79 12.47
N ASP A 82 7.38 34.00 12.41
CA ASP A 82 8.03 34.87 11.43
C ASP A 82 8.37 34.11 10.14
N TYR A 83 7.39 33.42 9.55
CA TYR A 83 7.59 32.53 8.39
C TYR A 83 8.05 33.26 7.12
N GLY A 84 7.89 34.58 7.04
CA GLY A 84 8.40 35.41 5.95
C GLY A 84 9.91 35.65 6.00
N ASN A 85 10.52 35.48 7.17
CA ASN A 85 11.95 35.67 7.39
C ASN A 85 12.69 34.35 7.26
N MET A 86 13.44 34.17 6.18
CA MET A 86 14.21 32.95 5.96
C MET A 86 15.27 32.68 7.03
N THR A 87 15.73 33.68 7.76
CA THR A 87 16.63 33.45 8.92
C THR A 87 15.88 32.71 10.04
N ALA A 88 14.64 33.12 10.33
CA ALA A 88 13.80 32.44 11.32
C ALA A 88 13.41 31.03 10.86
N VAL A 89 13.06 30.87 9.59
CA VAL A 89 12.75 29.55 8.98
C VAL A 89 13.95 28.61 9.11
N LYS A 90 15.16 29.05 8.73
CA LYS A 90 16.38 28.25 8.85
C LYS A 90 16.78 27.95 10.29
N ALA A 91 16.41 28.80 11.25
CA ALA A 91 16.64 28.56 12.66
C ALA A 91 15.70 27.47 13.23
N GLY A 92 14.45 27.42 12.76
CA GLY A 92 13.49 26.37 13.09
C GLY A 92 13.79 25.03 12.41
N ILE A 93 14.20 25.07 11.14
CA ILE A 93 14.54 23.90 10.34
C ILE A 93 16.05 23.91 10.08
N LYS A 94 16.84 23.44 11.04
CA LYS A 94 18.30 23.44 10.96
C LYS A 94 18.81 22.47 9.89
N ASN A 95 20.00 22.74 9.36
CA ASN A 95 20.71 21.80 8.48
C ASN A 95 20.80 20.40 9.10
N GLY A 96 20.58 19.37 8.28
CA GLY A 96 20.46 17.98 8.75
C GLY A 96 19.09 17.61 9.33
N LEU A 97 18.09 18.50 9.27
CA LEU A 97 16.68 18.24 9.64
C LEU A 97 15.69 18.73 8.58
N LEU A 98 16.15 18.99 7.35
CA LEU A 98 15.28 19.51 6.30
C LEU A 98 14.24 18.46 5.91
N CYS A 99 14.68 17.23 5.65
CA CYS A 99 13.80 16.12 5.27
C CYS A 99 12.99 15.56 6.45
N ALA A 100 13.33 15.92 7.68
CA ALA A 100 12.61 15.67 8.92
C ALA A 100 11.60 16.79 9.27
N GLY A 101 11.55 17.85 8.47
CA GLY A 101 10.71 19.02 8.72
C GLY A 101 11.04 19.77 10.00
N GLY A 102 12.30 19.74 10.44
CA GLY A 102 12.80 20.38 11.67
C GLY A 102 12.68 19.53 12.94
N ASP A 103 11.99 18.39 12.88
CA ASP A 103 11.72 17.54 14.05
C ASP A 103 12.83 16.50 14.28
N GLN A 104 13.58 16.63 15.38
CA GLN A 104 14.67 15.71 15.72
C GLN A 104 14.21 14.24 15.84
N ARG A 105 12.96 13.99 16.19
CA ARG A 105 12.40 12.63 16.27
C ARG A 105 12.26 11.98 14.90
N LYS A 106 12.37 12.75 13.81
CA LYS A 106 12.26 12.33 12.41
C LYS A 106 13.60 12.39 11.65
N ALA A 107 14.71 12.69 12.34
CA ALA A 107 16.05 12.92 11.77
C ALA A 107 16.61 11.76 10.92
N GLY A 108 16.10 10.54 11.06
CA GLY A 108 16.42 9.41 10.19
C GLY A 108 16.13 9.69 8.71
N MET A 109 15.15 10.55 8.41
CA MET A 109 14.84 10.95 7.04
C MET A 109 15.88 11.88 6.42
N ASP A 110 16.81 12.45 7.19
CA ASP A 110 17.92 13.27 6.68
C ASP A 110 19.23 12.48 6.50
N LEU A 111 19.25 11.18 6.80
CA LEU A 111 20.45 10.35 6.62
C LEU A 111 20.87 10.31 5.14
N PRO A 112 22.17 10.50 4.83
CA PRO A 112 22.70 10.18 3.50
C PRO A 112 22.53 8.69 3.19
N SER A 113 22.08 8.37 1.98
CA SER A 113 21.95 6.98 1.55
C SER A 113 21.89 6.85 0.03
N PRO A 114 22.65 5.93 -0.59
CA PRO A 114 22.52 5.67 -2.02
C PRO A 114 21.19 4.97 -2.36
N HIS A 115 20.47 4.47 -1.34
CA HIS A 115 19.28 3.65 -1.48
C HIS A 115 17.95 4.43 -1.38
N TRP A 116 17.99 5.76 -1.28
CA TRP A 116 16.77 6.56 -1.39
C TRP A 116 16.12 6.30 -2.77
N GLN A 117 14.86 5.86 -2.75
CA GLN A 117 14.10 5.60 -3.97
C GLN A 117 13.79 6.91 -4.67
N SER A 118 14.10 6.99 -5.96
CA SER A 118 13.98 8.22 -6.74
C SER A 118 12.88 8.12 -7.79
N THR A 119 12.13 9.21 -7.99
CA THR A 119 11.22 9.37 -9.14
C THR A 119 12.02 9.85 -10.34
N ILE A 120 11.96 9.13 -11.46
CA ILE A 120 12.64 9.55 -12.69
C ILE A 120 11.83 10.66 -13.35
N ILE A 121 12.49 11.77 -13.67
CA ILE A 121 11.91 12.91 -14.41
C ILE A 121 12.77 13.19 -15.63
N ASP A 122 12.22 12.97 -16.82
CA ASP A 122 12.86 13.40 -18.06
C ASP A 122 12.59 14.88 -18.30
N VAL A 123 13.59 15.72 -18.01
CA VAL A 123 13.45 17.19 -18.11
C VAL A 123 13.36 17.68 -19.55
N LYS A 124 13.67 16.83 -20.54
CA LYS A 124 13.49 17.14 -21.97
C LYS A 124 12.01 17.12 -22.36
N THR A 125 11.27 16.13 -21.86
CA THR A 125 9.84 15.93 -22.16
C THR A 125 8.92 16.50 -21.08
N THR A 126 9.44 16.72 -19.87
CA THR A 126 8.72 17.26 -18.70
C THR A 126 9.29 18.63 -18.31
N ALA A 127 9.05 19.64 -19.17
CA ALA A 127 9.52 21.00 -18.90
C ALA A 127 8.87 21.63 -17.64
N THR A 128 7.67 21.16 -17.31
CA THR A 128 6.92 21.54 -16.11
C THR A 128 6.50 20.26 -15.41
N LEU A 129 6.90 20.11 -14.15
CA LEU A 129 6.52 19.00 -13.30
C LEU A 129 5.23 19.35 -12.56
N LYS A 130 4.17 18.57 -12.80
CA LYS A 130 2.93 18.68 -12.04
C LYS A 130 3.13 18.05 -10.66
N VAL A 131 3.43 18.86 -9.65
CA VAL A 131 3.54 18.40 -8.26
C VAL A 131 2.14 18.27 -7.67
N ARG A 132 1.83 17.09 -7.12
CA ARG A 132 0.57 16.79 -6.45
C ARG A 132 0.81 16.57 -4.97
N PHE A 133 0.21 17.42 -4.14
CA PHE A 133 0.30 17.35 -2.69
C PHE A 133 -1.05 16.89 -2.11
N ARG A 134 -1.05 15.82 -1.32
CA ARG A 134 -2.24 15.36 -0.61
C ARG A 134 -2.41 16.16 0.67
N ALA A 135 -3.55 16.81 0.85
CA ALA A 135 -3.92 17.50 2.07
C ALA A 135 -5.22 16.91 2.61
N THR A 136 -5.13 16.11 3.68
CA THR A 136 -6.31 15.57 4.37
C THR A 136 -7.14 16.69 5.02
N THR A 137 -6.47 17.79 5.38
CA THR A 137 -7.10 19.04 5.81
C THR A 137 -6.46 20.19 5.04
N PRO A 138 -7.16 20.77 4.06
CA PRO A 138 -6.72 21.97 3.37
C PRO A 138 -6.58 23.15 4.33
N HIS A 139 -5.51 23.93 4.17
CA HIS A 139 -5.27 25.15 4.92
C HIS A 139 -4.99 26.30 3.94
N ASN A 140 -5.89 27.27 3.93
CA ASN A 140 -5.84 28.48 3.12
C ASN A 140 -6.18 29.67 4.04
N PRO A 141 -5.53 30.85 3.91
CA PRO A 141 -4.49 31.16 2.93
C PRO A 141 -3.14 30.49 3.23
N SER A 142 -2.43 30.12 2.17
CA SER A 142 -1.10 29.51 2.20
C SER A 142 -0.24 29.99 1.02
N PHE A 143 1.04 29.61 1.02
CA PHE A 143 1.88 29.71 -0.17
C PHE A 143 2.82 28.50 -0.26
N TRP A 144 3.45 28.36 -1.42
CA TRP A 144 4.28 27.21 -1.76
C TRP A 144 5.64 27.66 -2.26
N GLN A 145 6.68 26.98 -1.79
CA GLN A 145 8.04 27.14 -2.30
C GLN A 145 8.61 25.78 -2.66
N PHE A 146 9.24 25.71 -3.83
CA PHE A 146 9.89 24.52 -4.34
C PHE A 146 11.35 24.82 -4.58
N TYR A 147 12.20 24.06 -3.91
CA TYR A 147 13.64 24.14 -4.06
C TYR A 147 14.14 22.87 -4.72
N LEU A 148 15.17 22.98 -5.55
CA LEU A 148 15.89 21.83 -6.08
C LEU A 148 17.29 21.84 -5.47
N SER A 149 17.80 20.66 -5.11
CA SER A 149 19.18 20.52 -4.70
C SER A 149 20.13 21.04 -5.80
N ASN A 150 21.25 21.64 -5.40
CA ASN A 150 22.28 22.12 -6.32
C ASN A 150 22.89 20.94 -7.10
N ALA A 151 23.51 21.22 -8.25
CA ALA A 151 24.02 20.17 -9.14
C ALA A 151 25.16 19.34 -8.52
N ASP A 152 25.87 19.90 -7.54
CA ASP A 152 26.97 19.28 -6.80
C ASP A 152 26.52 18.50 -5.55
N TYR A 153 25.22 18.47 -5.25
CA TYR A 153 24.69 17.74 -4.09
C TYR A 153 24.59 16.24 -4.37
N ASP A 154 25.25 15.43 -3.54
CA ASP A 154 25.13 13.97 -3.55
C ASP A 154 24.44 13.47 -2.27
N GLY A 155 23.17 13.08 -2.39
CA GLY A 155 22.37 12.52 -1.30
C GLY A 155 22.81 11.13 -0.85
N ALA A 156 23.72 10.46 -1.56
CA ALA A 156 24.30 9.20 -1.11
C ALA A 156 25.29 9.39 0.05
N THR A 157 25.94 10.54 0.10
CA THR A 157 27.09 10.79 0.99
C THR A 157 26.93 12.03 1.86
N THR A 158 26.05 12.96 1.49
CA THR A 158 25.91 14.27 2.15
C THR A 158 24.47 14.51 2.60
N ALA A 159 24.29 15.00 3.83
CA ALA A 159 22.98 15.39 4.34
C ALA A 159 22.52 16.72 3.71
N LEU A 160 21.23 16.88 3.47
CA LEU A 160 20.69 18.09 2.85
C LEU A 160 20.82 19.30 3.80
N SER A 161 21.14 20.44 3.21
CA SER A 161 21.29 21.73 3.91
C SER A 161 20.74 22.86 3.05
N TRP A 162 20.42 23.99 3.67
CA TRP A 162 19.86 25.15 2.97
C TRP A 162 20.82 25.73 1.92
N GLU A 163 22.12 25.62 2.13
CA GLU A 163 23.16 26.07 1.19
C GLU A 163 23.23 25.19 -0.06
N LYS A 164 22.71 23.96 0.03
CA LYS A 164 22.63 23.00 -1.07
C LYS A 164 21.30 23.08 -1.83
N LEU A 165 20.45 24.07 -1.56
CA LEU A 165 19.15 24.25 -2.20
C LEU A 165 19.07 25.56 -2.98
N THR A 166 18.47 25.49 -4.17
CA THR A 166 18.10 26.66 -4.98
C THR A 166 16.58 26.72 -5.11
N LEU A 167 15.96 27.87 -4.81
CA LEU A 167 14.53 28.08 -5.05
C LEU A 167 14.30 28.11 -6.57
N ILE A 168 13.44 27.21 -7.07
CA ILE A 168 13.12 27.12 -8.51
C ILE A 168 11.71 27.62 -8.82
N HIS A 169 10.81 27.61 -7.84
CA HIS A 169 9.44 28.08 -8.02
C HIS A 169 8.81 28.52 -6.70
N GLN A 170 7.98 29.56 -6.77
CA GLN A 170 7.13 29.99 -5.68
C GLN A 170 5.73 30.27 -6.25
N GLN A 171 4.73 29.76 -5.57
CA GLN A 171 3.32 29.91 -5.93
C GLN A 171 2.59 30.50 -4.73
N ASN A 172 1.73 31.48 -4.97
CA ASN A 172 0.82 32.01 -3.96
C ASN A 172 -0.26 30.97 -3.63
N ASP A 173 -1.31 31.36 -2.93
CA ASP A 173 -2.35 30.43 -2.51
C ASP A 173 -2.97 29.68 -3.71
N VAL A 174 -3.16 28.37 -3.51
CA VAL A 174 -3.79 27.46 -4.48
C VAL A 174 -4.96 26.79 -3.79
N THR A 175 -6.07 26.58 -4.47
CA THR A 175 -7.23 25.88 -3.90
C THR A 175 -7.03 24.37 -3.94
N ALA A 176 -7.27 23.68 -2.82
CA ALA A 176 -7.30 22.23 -2.82
C ALA A 176 -8.56 21.72 -3.54
N GLN A 177 -8.41 20.75 -4.44
CA GLN A 177 -9.49 20.06 -5.10
C GLN A 177 -9.47 18.59 -4.68
N SER A 178 -10.58 18.11 -4.13
CA SER A 178 -10.73 16.71 -3.71
C SER A 178 -9.61 16.21 -2.77
N GLY A 179 -9.13 17.08 -1.88
CA GLY A 179 -8.05 16.78 -0.94
C GLY A 179 -6.63 16.87 -1.52
N TYR A 180 -6.47 17.54 -2.68
CA TYR A 180 -5.18 17.70 -3.34
C TYR A 180 -4.90 19.14 -3.75
N TYR A 181 -3.66 19.58 -3.59
CA TYR A 181 -3.12 20.74 -4.31
C TYR A 181 -2.31 20.23 -5.50
N GLU A 182 -2.54 20.81 -6.67
CA GLU A 182 -1.79 20.53 -7.88
C GLU A 182 -1.08 21.81 -8.34
N ILE A 183 0.24 21.74 -8.50
CA ILE A 183 1.08 22.91 -8.77
C ILE A 183 2.06 22.58 -9.87
N ASP A 184 2.10 23.43 -10.89
CA ASP A 184 2.99 23.32 -12.04
C ASP A 184 4.35 23.94 -11.71
N VAL A 185 5.36 23.10 -11.48
CA VAL A 185 6.72 23.51 -11.10
C VAL A 185 7.63 23.46 -12.33
N PRO A 186 8.17 24.59 -12.82
CA PRO A 186 9.12 24.60 -13.92
C PRO A 186 10.40 23.84 -13.57
N MET A 187 10.83 22.91 -14.43
CA MET A 187 12.03 22.12 -14.23
C MET A 187 13.22 22.68 -15.04
N PRO A 188 14.42 22.78 -14.45
CA PRO A 188 15.60 23.26 -15.16
C PRO A 188 16.07 22.24 -16.22
N LYS A 189 15.91 22.60 -17.50
CA LYS A 189 16.14 21.72 -18.67
C LYS A 189 17.56 21.17 -18.83
N SER A 190 18.56 21.80 -18.22
CA SER A 190 19.97 21.38 -18.31
C SER A 190 20.41 20.45 -17.19
N ARG A 191 19.53 20.15 -16.21
CA ARG A 191 19.86 19.30 -15.08
C ARG A 191 19.74 17.82 -15.45
N SER A 192 20.65 17.02 -14.91
CA SER A 192 20.63 15.57 -14.94
C SER A 192 21.21 15.02 -13.62
N GLY A 193 21.07 13.72 -13.39
CA GLY A 193 21.57 13.06 -12.19
C GLY A 193 20.57 13.06 -11.03
N LYS A 194 21.02 12.55 -9.87
CA LYS A 194 20.22 12.54 -8.65
C LYS A 194 19.98 13.96 -8.15
N ALA A 195 18.77 14.23 -7.67
CA ALA A 195 18.41 15.51 -7.06
C ALA A 195 17.35 15.30 -5.96
N VAL A 196 17.17 16.31 -5.12
CA VAL A 196 16.05 16.37 -4.17
C VAL A 196 15.20 17.57 -4.51
N LEU A 197 13.90 17.35 -4.74
CA LEU A 197 12.90 18.41 -4.74
C LEU A 197 12.44 18.60 -3.30
N TYR A 198 12.68 19.79 -2.75
CA TYR A 198 12.28 20.17 -1.41
C TYR A 198 11.08 21.10 -1.48
N THR A 199 9.93 20.62 -0.99
CA THR A 199 8.66 21.34 -0.99
C THR A 199 8.40 21.94 0.37
N ARG A 200 8.06 23.23 0.41
CA ARG A 200 7.53 23.93 1.58
C ARG A 200 6.10 24.40 1.27
N TRP A 201 5.14 23.89 2.04
CA TRP A 201 3.78 24.42 2.11
C TRP A 201 3.64 25.23 3.39
N GLN A 202 3.45 26.54 3.27
CA GLN A 202 3.43 27.46 4.40
C GLN A 202 2.02 28.01 4.62
N ARG A 203 1.45 27.79 5.81
CA ARG A 203 0.23 28.47 6.23
C ARG A 203 0.50 29.94 6.51
N GLN A 204 -0.44 30.81 6.13
CA GLN A 204 -0.38 32.24 6.40
C GLN A 204 -1.30 32.59 7.57
N ASP A 205 -0.85 32.25 8.78
CA ASP A 205 -1.54 32.56 10.04
C ASP A 205 -0.52 32.83 11.16
N VAL A 206 -1.01 33.24 12.33
CA VAL A 206 -0.17 33.63 13.47
C VAL A 206 0.67 32.50 14.07
N VAL A 207 0.29 31.24 13.86
CA VAL A 207 1.08 30.07 14.29
C VAL A 207 2.23 29.84 13.32
N GLY A 208 1.99 30.08 12.03
CA GLY A 208 3.03 30.00 11.00
C GLY A 208 3.53 28.58 10.77
N GLU A 209 2.65 27.57 10.88
CA GLU A 209 3.02 26.18 10.60
C GLU A 209 3.36 25.99 9.11
N GLY A 210 4.55 25.45 8.85
CA GLY A 210 4.99 25.03 7.52
C GLY A 210 5.23 23.53 7.45
N PHE A 211 4.88 22.91 6.33
CA PHE A 211 5.12 21.50 6.01
C PHE A 211 6.25 21.37 5.00
N TYR A 212 7.17 20.45 5.25
CA TYR A 212 8.43 20.32 4.53
C TYR A 212 8.63 18.87 4.08
N ASN A 213 8.79 18.64 2.78
CA ASN A 213 8.97 17.29 2.23
C ASN A 213 10.16 17.25 1.28
N CYS A 214 10.93 16.17 1.35
CA CYS A 214 11.94 15.82 0.36
C CYS A 214 11.36 14.74 -0.58
N SER A 215 11.39 15.00 -1.88
CA SER A 215 11.14 14.00 -2.91
C SER A 215 12.42 13.74 -3.68
N ASP A 216 12.93 12.52 -3.63
CA ASP A 216 14.14 12.11 -4.32
C ASP A 216 13.85 11.91 -5.82
N LEU A 217 14.69 12.50 -6.67
CA LEU A 217 14.54 12.52 -8.12
C LEU A 217 15.77 11.96 -8.81
N GLN A 218 15.53 11.33 -9.96
CA GLN A 218 16.56 11.04 -10.95
C GLN A 218 16.22 11.86 -12.20
N LEU A 219 16.96 12.94 -12.43
CA LEU A 219 16.79 13.80 -13.58
C LEU A 219 17.55 13.22 -14.77
N VAL A 220 16.90 13.18 -15.92
CA VAL A 220 17.47 12.69 -17.19
C VAL A 220 17.11 13.67 -18.30
N ASN A 221 17.95 13.79 -19.33
CA ASN A 221 17.78 14.80 -20.38
C ASN A 221 17.80 14.14 -21.77
N GLY A 222 16.82 13.29 -22.06
CA GLY A 222 16.79 12.52 -23.30
C GLY A 222 17.88 11.46 -23.45
N ASP A 223 18.65 11.16 -22.40
CA ASP A 223 19.57 10.01 -22.35
C ASP A 223 18.75 8.72 -22.46
N THR A 224 19.26 7.72 -23.20
CA THR A 224 18.68 6.37 -23.22
C THR A 224 18.63 5.86 -21.79
N GLN A 225 17.40 5.75 -21.28
CA GLN A 225 17.16 5.32 -19.91
C GLN A 225 17.78 3.94 -19.68
N PRO A 226 18.46 3.68 -18.55
CA PRO A 226 18.50 2.32 -18.04
C PRO A 226 17.05 1.87 -17.90
N ALA A 227 16.74 0.66 -18.37
CA ALA A 227 15.36 0.21 -18.52
C ALA A 227 14.54 0.54 -17.27
N GLN A 228 13.54 1.40 -17.44
CA GLN A 228 12.82 2.02 -16.34
C GLN A 228 11.98 0.97 -15.63
N TRP A 229 12.16 0.85 -14.33
CA TRP A 229 11.35 -0.01 -13.46
C TRP A 229 10.50 0.90 -12.58
N TYR A 230 9.18 0.77 -12.70
CA TYR A 230 8.22 1.49 -11.87
C TYR A 230 7.79 0.59 -10.71
N ASP A 231 8.01 1.05 -9.49
CA ASP A 231 7.63 0.36 -8.27
C ASP A 231 6.10 0.33 -8.11
N LYS A 232 5.52 -0.85 -7.95
CA LYS A 232 4.10 -1.11 -7.74
C LYS A 232 3.77 -1.53 -6.30
N GLY A 233 4.74 -1.43 -5.39
CA GLY A 233 4.57 -1.73 -3.97
C GLY A 233 5.16 -3.06 -3.55
N ALA A 234 4.90 -3.42 -2.30
CA ALA A 234 5.31 -4.70 -1.74
C ALA A 234 4.72 -5.88 -2.55
N TYR A 235 5.55 -6.89 -2.80
CA TYR A 235 5.08 -8.12 -3.45
C TYR A 235 4.17 -8.93 -2.51
N LEU A 236 4.53 -8.95 -1.23
CA LEU A 236 3.80 -9.71 -0.21
C LEU A 236 3.76 -8.92 1.09
N THR A 237 2.57 -8.85 1.70
CA THR A 237 2.41 -8.31 3.05
C THR A 237 2.61 -9.40 4.10
N ALA A 238 2.94 -9.01 5.34
CA ALA A 238 3.10 -9.94 6.45
C ALA A 238 1.82 -10.75 6.77
N ALA A 239 0.66 -10.29 6.33
CA ALA A 239 -0.62 -10.98 6.50
C ALA A 239 -0.90 -12.06 5.43
N GLN A 240 -0.20 -12.02 4.31
CA GLN A 240 -0.42 -12.94 3.18
C GLN A 240 0.45 -14.20 3.32
N LEU A 241 0.08 -15.07 4.27
CA LEU A 241 0.84 -16.30 4.55
C LEU A 241 0.66 -17.38 3.48
N GLY A 242 -0.54 -17.51 2.92
CA GLY A 242 -0.91 -18.62 2.04
C GLY A 242 -1.17 -19.92 2.83
N LYS A 243 -2.07 -20.76 2.32
CA LYS A 243 -2.42 -22.06 2.92
C LYS A 243 -2.40 -23.17 1.89
N VAL A 244 -2.12 -24.39 2.34
CA VAL A 244 -2.23 -25.59 1.50
C VAL A 244 -3.63 -25.69 0.90
N GLY A 245 -3.71 -25.88 -0.42
CA GLY A 245 -4.97 -25.91 -1.17
C GLY A 245 -5.44 -24.55 -1.70
N GLU A 246 -4.73 -23.47 -1.40
CA GLU A 246 -4.91 -22.18 -2.07
C GLU A 246 -4.09 -22.12 -3.36
N LYS A 247 -4.42 -21.15 -4.21
CA LYS A 247 -3.68 -20.77 -5.41
C LYS A 247 -3.27 -19.30 -5.26
N ALA A 248 -1.97 -19.05 -5.32
CA ALA A 248 -1.44 -17.71 -5.48
C ALA A 248 -1.59 -17.30 -6.95
N LEU A 249 -2.25 -16.18 -7.21
CA LEU A 249 -2.54 -15.68 -8.55
C LEU A 249 -2.05 -14.24 -8.68
N LEU A 250 -1.05 -14.02 -9.53
CA LEU A 250 -0.62 -12.68 -9.90
C LEU A 250 -1.19 -12.29 -11.26
N ARG A 251 -1.77 -11.10 -11.33
CA ARG A 251 -2.40 -10.55 -12.54
C ARG A 251 -1.85 -9.16 -12.83
N LEU A 252 -1.59 -8.87 -14.10
CA LEU A 252 -1.25 -7.54 -14.60
C LEU A 252 -2.31 -7.07 -15.59
N PHE A 253 -2.79 -5.84 -15.42
CA PHE A 253 -3.76 -5.18 -16.28
C PHE A 253 -3.17 -3.92 -16.89
N ASP A 254 -3.53 -3.61 -18.13
CA ASP A 254 -3.17 -2.32 -18.74
C ASP A 254 -4.01 -1.15 -18.20
N ALA A 255 -3.75 0.06 -18.71
CA ALA A 255 -4.44 1.28 -18.32
C ALA A 255 -5.95 1.27 -18.61
N GLN A 256 -6.41 0.42 -19.52
CA GLN A 256 -7.81 0.24 -19.89
C GLN A 256 -8.48 -0.90 -19.10
N GLY A 257 -7.74 -1.53 -18.18
CA GLY A 257 -8.22 -2.63 -17.36
C GLY A 257 -8.25 -3.99 -18.07
N GLN A 258 -7.60 -4.14 -19.23
CA GLN A 258 -7.49 -5.45 -19.88
C GLN A 258 -6.36 -6.26 -19.24
N GLU A 259 -6.61 -7.55 -18.98
CA GLU A 259 -5.59 -8.44 -18.44
C GLU A 259 -4.53 -8.77 -19.50
N GLN A 260 -3.27 -8.56 -19.14
CA GLN A 260 -2.11 -8.80 -19.99
C GLN A 260 -1.29 -10.01 -19.52
N ILE A 261 -1.21 -10.23 -18.20
CA ILE A 261 -0.48 -11.36 -17.60
C ILE A 261 -1.35 -11.99 -16.54
N GLN A 262 -1.41 -13.32 -16.54
CA GLN A 262 -1.96 -14.14 -15.47
C GLN A 262 -1.00 -15.28 -15.16
N GLN A 263 -0.33 -15.23 -14.01
CA GLN A 263 0.55 -16.30 -13.54
C GLN A 263 0.04 -16.85 -12.21
N SER A 264 0.00 -18.17 -12.06
CA SER A 264 -0.51 -18.80 -10.84
C SER A 264 0.37 -19.94 -10.35
N LEU A 265 0.35 -20.17 -9.04
CA LEU A 265 1.03 -21.27 -8.37
C LEU A 265 0.10 -21.90 -7.32
N ASP A 266 0.02 -23.23 -7.30
CA ASP A 266 -0.69 -23.95 -6.25
C ASP A 266 0.16 -24.04 -4.98
N ILE A 267 -0.44 -23.65 -3.85
CA ILE A 267 0.18 -23.75 -2.54
C ILE A 267 -0.12 -25.15 -2.00
N ASN A 268 0.92 -25.91 -1.74
CA ASN A 268 0.83 -27.28 -1.29
C ASN A 268 1.80 -27.55 -0.13
N ALA A 269 1.80 -28.77 0.39
CA ALA A 269 2.59 -29.12 1.57
C ALA A 269 4.11 -28.91 1.37
N SER A 270 4.63 -28.94 0.14
CA SER A 270 6.05 -28.77 -0.14
C SER A 270 6.51 -27.31 -0.15
N ASN A 271 5.61 -26.36 -0.42
CA ASN A 271 5.98 -24.95 -0.62
C ASN A 271 5.27 -23.95 0.33
N VAL A 272 4.38 -24.42 1.23
CA VAL A 272 3.72 -23.54 2.21
C VAL A 272 4.67 -23.03 3.29
N ALA A 273 5.65 -23.83 3.69
CA ALA A 273 6.57 -23.50 4.78
C ALA A 273 7.40 -22.25 4.43
N ASN A 274 7.48 -21.31 5.38
CA ASN A 274 8.21 -20.04 5.22
C ASN A 274 7.83 -19.25 3.96
N GLN A 275 6.58 -19.41 3.47
CA GLN A 275 6.10 -18.76 2.25
C GLN A 275 6.96 -19.09 1.01
N ALA A 276 7.55 -20.29 0.93
CA ALA A 276 8.38 -20.71 -0.21
C ALA A 276 7.63 -20.60 -1.56
N TRP A 277 6.31 -20.83 -1.56
CA TRP A 277 5.42 -20.62 -2.69
C TRP A 277 5.55 -19.21 -3.29
N ALA A 278 5.75 -18.19 -2.46
CA ALA A 278 5.83 -16.80 -2.92
C ALA A 278 7.12 -16.56 -3.70
N LEU A 279 8.24 -17.14 -3.26
CA LEU A 279 9.52 -17.07 -3.96
C LEU A 279 9.51 -17.92 -5.23
N GLU A 280 8.84 -19.06 -5.21
CA GLU A 280 8.63 -19.90 -6.39
C GLU A 280 7.84 -19.15 -7.47
N LEU A 281 6.70 -18.54 -7.11
CA LEU A 281 5.91 -17.72 -8.02
C LEU A 281 6.71 -16.52 -8.55
N ALA A 282 7.48 -15.86 -7.68
CA ALA A 282 8.32 -14.73 -8.08
C ALA A 282 9.40 -15.13 -9.09
N ASN A 283 10.04 -16.29 -8.90
CA ASN A 283 10.99 -16.84 -9.86
C ASN A 283 10.32 -17.17 -11.20
N GLN A 284 9.11 -17.75 -11.20
CA GLN A 284 8.36 -18.01 -12.42
C GLN A 284 8.06 -16.71 -13.18
N ILE A 285 7.60 -15.68 -12.47
CA ILE A 285 7.31 -14.36 -13.07
C ILE A 285 8.56 -13.73 -13.65
N ASN A 286 9.67 -13.70 -12.90
CA ASN A 286 10.92 -13.12 -13.38
C ASN A 286 11.46 -13.83 -14.62
N THR A 287 11.23 -15.14 -14.72
CA THR A 287 11.66 -15.96 -15.86
C THR A 287 10.76 -15.77 -17.08
N LEU A 288 9.43 -15.81 -16.89
CA LEU A 288 8.45 -15.80 -17.97
C LEU A 288 8.11 -14.38 -18.46
N HIS A 289 8.18 -13.39 -17.57
CA HIS A 289 7.68 -12.04 -17.79
C HIS A 289 8.68 -10.94 -17.45
N GLY A 290 9.95 -11.28 -17.21
CA GLY A 290 11.00 -10.36 -16.74
C GLY A 290 11.28 -9.16 -17.66
N SER A 291 10.81 -9.17 -18.90
CA SER A 291 10.86 -8.00 -19.79
C SER A 291 9.80 -6.95 -19.46
N THR A 292 8.68 -7.33 -18.85
CA THR A 292 7.53 -6.45 -18.53
C THR A 292 7.38 -6.22 -17.02
N LEU A 293 7.60 -7.26 -16.22
CA LEU A 293 7.34 -7.33 -14.78
C LEU A 293 8.46 -8.11 -14.09
N GLN A 294 9.05 -7.55 -13.03
CA GLN A 294 10.00 -8.24 -12.17
C GLN A 294 9.62 -8.10 -10.69
N ILE A 295 9.91 -9.14 -9.92
CA ILE A 295 9.76 -9.19 -8.47
C ILE A 295 11.16 -9.24 -7.84
N GLY A 296 11.44 -8.30 -6.94
CA GLY A 296 12.73 -8.19 -6.29
C GLY A 296 12.94 -6.88 -5.56
N LEU A 297 14.19 -6.53 -5.32
CA LEU A 297 14.62 -5.22 -4.84
C LEU A 297 15.38 -4.53 -5.99
N LEU A 298 14.99 -3.30 -6.34
CA LEU A 298 15.68 -2.52 -7.36
C LEU A 298 16.97 -1.93 -6.78
N GLN A 299 18.11 -2.32 -7.37
CA GLN A 299 19.43 -1.80 -7.03
C GLN A 299 20.22 -1.56 -8.31
N ASN A 300 20.80 -0.36 -8.46
CA ASN A 300 21.63 0.00 -9.64
C ASN A 300 20.94 -0.29 -10.98
N GLY A 301 19.63 -0.03 -11.08
CA GLY A 301 18.82 -0.24 -12.29
C GLY A 301 18.43 -1.69 -12.56
N SER A 302 18.83 -2.64 -11.73
CA SER A 302 18.49 -4.06 -11.85
C SER A 302 17.60 -4.51 -10.70
N VAL A 303 16.57 -5.32 -10.99
CA VAL A 303 15.71 -5.93 -9.96
C VAL A 303 16.28 -7.30 -9.63
N ALA A 304 16.61 -7.52 -8.36
CA ALA A 304 17.15 -8.78 -7.87
C ALA A 304 16.21 -9.41 -6.83
N LEU A 305 15.81 -10.67 -7.06
CA LEU A 305 14.97 -11.41 -6.12
C LEU A 305 15.70 -11.64 -4.79
N GLN A 306 15.01 -11.39 -3.69
CA GLN A 306 15.49 -11.58 -2.32
C GLN A 306 14.94 -12.88 -1.73
N ASN A 307 15.73 -13.53 -0.88
CA ASN A 307 15.37 -14.82 -0.25
C ASN A 307 14.25 -14.71 0.79
N THR A 308 13.90 -13.50 1.23
CA THR A 308 12.75 -13.27 2.13
C THR A 308 11.58 -12.78 1.29
N ALA A 309 10.49 -13.53 1.24
CA ALA A 309 9.35 -13.21 0.35
C ALA A 309 8.83 -11.78 0.54
N THR A 310 8.64 -11.36 1.80
CA THR A 310 8.18 -10.01 2.18
C THR A 310 9.20 -8.89 1.93
N ALA A 311 10.46 -9.23 1.63
CA ALA A 311 11.47 -8.24 1.25
C ALA A 311 11.39 -7.83 -0.22
N ASN A 312 10.59 -8.54 -1.03
CA ASN A 312 10.46 -8.28 -2.45
C ASN A 312 9.36 -7.28 -2.77
N ARG A 313 9.51 -6.62 -3.91
CA ARG A 313 8.60 -5.62 -4.45
C ARG A 313 8.28 -5.92 -5.91
N ILE A 314 7.19 -5.36 -6.39
CA ILE A 314 6.73 -5.53 -7.77
C ILE A 314 7.25 -4.34 -8.58
N TYR A 315 7.93 -4.60 -9.69
CA TYR A 315 8.42 -3.57 -10.61
C TYR A 315 7.92 -3.85 -12.03
N VAL A 316 7.44 -2.82 -12.73
CA VAL A 316 6.93 -2.93 -14.11
C VAL A 316 7.63 -1.97 -15.06
N ARG A 317 7.59 -2.25 -16.37
CA ARG A 317 8.13 -1.35 -17.41
C ARG A 317 7.22 -0.19 -17.81
N ASP A 318 5.93 -0.30 -17.53
CA ASP A 318 4.94 0.71 -17.85
C ASP A 318 4.25 1.16 -16.58
N ALA A 319 4.36 2.45 -16.25
CA ALA A 319 3.79 3.03 -15.04
C ALA A 319 2.26 2.96 -15.01
N SER A 320 1.60 2.83 -16.15
CA SER A 320 0.14 2.88 -16.28
C SER A 320 -0.55 1.56 -15.95
N VAL A 321 0.21 0.45 -15.88
CA VAL A 321 -0.34 -0.88 -15.62
C VAL A 321 -0.66 -1.09 -14.13
N PHE A 322 -1.57 -2.00 -13.84
CA PHE A 322 -1.98 -2.37 -12.48
C PHE A 322 -1.58 -3.82 -12.22
N VAL A 323 -1.09 -4.12 -11.02
CA VAL A 323 -0.66 -5.49 -10.65
C VAL A 323 -1.30 -5.86 -9.33
N ASN A 324 -1.86 -7.07 -9.26
CA ASN A 324 -2.48 -7.61 -8.05
C ASN A 324 -1.95 -9.03 -7.78
N LEU A 325 -1.74 -9.35 -6.50
CA LEU A 325 -1.49 -10.70 -6.02
C LEU A 325 -2.65 -11.15 -5.13
N ASP A 326 -3.38 -12.15 -5.57
CA ASP A 326 -4.48 -12.75 -4.83
C ASP A 326 -4.07 -14.12 -4.28
N LEU A 327 -4.42 -14.39 -3.02
CA LEU A 327 -4.51 -15.75 -2.50
C LEU A 327 -5.95 -16.21 -2.70
N LYS A 328 -6.17 -17.00 -3.75
CA LYS A 328 -7.48 -17.55 -4.04
C LYS A 328 -7.59 -18.93 -3.39
N PRO A 329 -8.77 -19.30 -2.86
CA PRO A 329 -9.10 -20.71 -2.75
C PRO A 329 -8.83 -21.34 -4.12
N ALA A 330 -8.22 -22.54 -4.20
CA ALA A 330 -7.88 -23.16 -5.49
C ALA A 330 -9.02 -22.95 -6.50
N SER A 331 -8.76 -22.30 -7.63
CA SER A 331 -9.76 -22.11 -8.66
C SER A 331 -10.07 -23.48 -9.25
N GLY A 332 -11.23 -24.02 -8.85
CA GLY A 332 -11.52 -25.45 -8.74
C GLY A 332 -12.25 -25.81 -7.43
N GLY A 333 -12.38 -24.84 -6.51
CA GLY A 333 -13.06 -24.91 -5.22
C GLY A 333 -14.55 -25.21 -5.34
N LEU A 334 -14.84 -26.48 -5.57
CA LEU A 334 -16.05 -27.13 -5.12
C LEU A 334 -16.04 -27.02 -3.58
N THR A 335 -16.61 -25.93 -3.07
CA THR A 335 -16.97 -25.85 -1.65
C THR A 335 -17.78 -27.11 -1.38
N CYS A 336 -17.30 -27.96 -0.47
CA CYS A 336 -17.74 -29.35 -0.20
C CYS A 336 -16.91 -30.47 -0.84
N GLY A 337 -15.58 -30.32 -0.86
CA GLY A 337 -14.67 -31.46 -1.03
C GLY A 337 -14.66 -32.06 -2.44
N GLY A 338 -14.77 -31.22 -3.48
CA GLY A 338 -14.72 -31.71 -4.86
C GLY A 338 -16.07 -32.14 -5.44
N LEU A 339 -17.19 -31.74 -4.84
CA LEU A 339 -18.55 -32.04 -5.32
C LEU A 339 -19.05 -31.04 -6.37
N ASP A 340 -19.36 -31.51 -7.57
CA ASP A 340 -20.05 -30.77 -8.64
C ASP A 340 -21.38 -30.16 -8.13
N PRO A 341 -21.55 -28.81 -8.13
CA PRO A 341 -22.75 -28.18 -7.58
C PRO A 341 -24.01 -28.58 -8.33
N ALA A 342 -23.90 -28.95 -9.62
CA ALA A 342 -25.02 -29.45 -10.41
C ALA A 342 -25.54 -30.81 -9.92
N LYS A 343 -24.77 -31.52 -9.08
CA LYS A 343 -25.14 -32.82 -8.50
C LYS A 343 -25.59 -32.73 -7.05
N ILE A 344 -25.64 -31.52 -6.47
CA ILE A 344 -26.10 -31.30 -5.09
C ILE A 344 -27.58 -30.94 -5.12
N PHE A 345 -28.43 -31.87 -4.74
CA PHE A 345 -29.88 -31.66 -4.74
C PHE A 345 -30.33 -31.00 -3.43
N ALA A 346 -31.07 -29.89 -3.52
CA ALA A 346 -31.58 -29.21 -2.34
C ALA A 346 -32.80 -29.93 -1.77
N TRP A 347 -32.75 -30.31 -0.48
CA TRP A 347 -33.90 -30.85 0.25
C TRP A 347 -35.11 -29.90 0.15
N PRO A 348 -36.33 -30.39 -0.16
CA PRO A 348 -36.77 -31.80 -0.27
C PRO A 348 -36.74 -32.41 -1.69
N ASN A 349 -35.99 -31.84 -2.64
CA ASN A 349 -35.90 -32.37 -4.00
C ASN A 349 -34.95 -33.57 -4.02
N TRP A 350 -35.50 -34.77 -4.06
CA TRP A 350 -34.71 -35.99 -4.07
C TRP A 350 -33.93 -36.20 -5.39
N PRO A 351 -32.70 -36.76 -5.33
CA PRO A 351 -31.89 -37.07 -6.51
C PRO A 351 -32.42 -38.26 -7.33
N ARG A 352 -33.23 -39.16 -6.73
CA ARG A 352 -33.77 -40.34 -7.40
C ARG A 352 -35.29 -40.34 -7.42
N THR A 353 -35.86 -41.00 -8.42
CA THR A 353 -37.32 -41.09 -8.63
C THR A 353 -37.89 -42.45 -8.23
N ASP A 354 -39.16 -42.47 -7.85
CA ASP A 354 -39.96 -43.70 -7.74
C ASP A 354 -40.31 -44.30 -9.12
N HIS A 355 -41.04 -45.40 -9.13
CA HIS A 355 -41.45 -46.09 -10.35
C HIS A 355 -42.41 -45.25 -11.24
N ALA A 356 -43.03 -44.21 -10.67
CA ALA A 356 -43.87 -43.24 -11.38
C ALA A 356 -43.08 -42.00 -11.84
N GLY A 357 -41.75 -41.99 -11.68
CA GLY A 357 -40.88 -40.88 -12.08
C GLY A 357 -40.87 -39.69 -11.13
N ARG A 358 -41.40 -39.81 -9.91
CA ARG A 358 -41.45 -38.71 -8.93
C ARG A 358 -40.25 -38.75 -7.99
N PRO A 359 -39.57 -37.62 -7.70
CA PRO A 359 -38.47 -37.57 -6.73
C PRO A 359 -38.88 -38.17 -5.38
N SER A 360 -38.11 -39.14 -4.87
CA SER A 360 -38.54 -39.98 -3.74
C SER A 360 -37.45 -40.38 -2.74
N TYR A 361 -36.18 -40.54 -3.14
CA TYR A 361 -35.12 -41.02 -2.25
C TYR A 361 -33.71 -40.61 -2.69
N ALA A 362 -32.73 -40.88 -1.83
CA ALA A 362 -31.30 -40.84 -2.14
C ALA A 362 -30.69 -42.24 -2.01
N ASP A 363 -29.77 -42.61 -2.91
CA ASP A 363 -29.00 -43.85 -2.83
C ASP A 363 -27.57 -43.59 -2.36
N LYS A 364 -26.79 -44.64 -2.11
CA LYS A 364 -25.39 -44.54 -1.67
C LYS A 364 -24.59 -43.57 -2.54
N ASN A 365 -23.89 -42.65 -1.90
CA ASN A 365 -23.08 -41.56 -2.47
C ASN A 365 -23.86 -40.40 -3.12
N ASP A 366 -25.19 -40.45 -3.18
CA ASP A 366 -25.95 -39.26 -3.57
C ASP A 366 -25.75 -38.16 -2.52
N VAL A 367 -25.73 -36.91 -2.99
CA VAL A 367 -25.45 -35.73 -2.16
C VAL A 367 -26.62 -34.76 -2.18
N MET A 368 -26.95 -34.26 -0.99
CA MET A 368 -28.06 -33.32 -0.81
C MET A 368 -27.69 -32.19 0.14
N SER A 369 -28.27 -31.02 -0.09
CA SER A 369 -28.12 -29.87 0.82
C SER A 369 -29.38 -29.65 1.66
N ASP A 370 -29.18 -29.29 2.92
CA ASP A 370 -30.25 -28.78 3.81
C ASP A 370 -29.67 -27.73 4.76
N SER A 371 -30.36 -26.60 4.90
CA SER A 371 -30.05 -25.55 5.89
C SER A 371 -28.57 -25.11 5.89
N GLY A 372 -28.00 -24.86 4.70
CA GLY A 372 -26.61 -24.43 4.55
C GLY A 372 -25.56 -25.52 4.79
N LYS A 373 -25.94 -26.80 4.83
CA LYS A 373 -25.01 -27.94 4.96
C LYS A 373 -25.22 -28.93 3.81
N VAL A 374 -24.17 -29.65 3.45
CA VAL A 374 -24.25 -30.74 2.44
C VAL A 374 -23.94 -32.08 3.09
N TYR A 375 -24.74 -33.07 2.76
CA TYR A 375 -24.66 -34.42 3.29
C TYR A 375 -24.52 -35.44 2.16
N ARG A 376 -23.91 -36.58 2.45
CA ARG A 376 -23.78 -37.73 1.56
C ARG A 376 -24.51 -38.93 2.15
N ALA A 377 -25.38 -39.56 1.36
CA ALA A 377 -26.08 -40.77 1.80
C ALA A 377 -25.11 -41.97 1.84
N LYS A 378 -25.12 -42.72 2.94
CA LYS A 378 -24.29 -43.92 3.11
C LYS A 378 -24.87 -45.15 2.39
N TRP A 379 -26.19 -45.17 2.26
CA TRP A 379 -27.02 -46.20 1.64
C TRP A 379 -28.38 -45.59 1.28
N TRP A 380 -29.27 -46.38 0.68
CA TRP A 380 -30.64 -45.96 0.35
C TRP A 380 -31.35 -45.33 1.57
N THR A 381 -31.87 -44.12 1.42
CA THR A 381 -32.56 -43.42 2.50
C THR A 381 -33.65 -42.49 1.98
N GLN A 382 -34.71 -42.37 2.78
CA GLN A 382 -35.77 -41.37 2.65
C GLN A 382 -35.82 -40.42 3.86
N ALA A 383 -34.83 -40.51 4.76
CA ALA A 383 -34.72 -39.61 5.90
C ALA A 383 -34.17 -38.25 5.45
N LYS A 384 -34.64 -37.17 6.07
CA LYS A 384 -34.17 -35.80 5.81
C LYS A 384 -32.63 -35.73 5.97
N PRO A 385 -31.87 -35.04 5.08
CA PRO A 385 -30.43 -34.91 5.21
C PRO A 385 -29.97 -34.44 6.60
N GLY A 386 -29.06 -35.21 7.22
CA GLY A 386 -28.53 -34.94 8.56
C GLY A 386 -29.47 -35.23 9.73
N SER A 387 -30.66 -35.81 9.49
CA SER A 387 -31.62 -36.12 10.56
C SER A 387 -31.31 -37.41 11.32
N ASP A 388 -30.53 -38.32 10.72
CA ASP A 388 -30.17 -39.60 11.31
C ASP A 388 -28.79 -40.10 10.82
N GLY A 389 -28.43 -41.33 11.20
CA GLY A 389 -27.14 -41.95 10.87
C GLY A 389 -26.95 -42.36 9.40
N SER A 390 -27.97 -42.23 8.54
CA SER A 390 -27.89 -42.58 7.11
C SER A 390 -27.09 -41.56 6.28
N TRP A 391 -26.73 -40.43 6.89
CA TRP A 391 -26.01 -39.32 6.27
C TRP A 391 -24.63 -39.10 6.89
N ASP A 392 -23.64 -38.76 6.06
CA ASP A 392 -22.39 -38.14 6.49
C ASP A 392 -22.40 -36.65 6.16
N LEU A 393 -22.05 -35.81 7.13
CA LEU A 393 -21.83 -34.38 6.89
C LEU A 393 -20.57 -34.20 6.03
N VAL A 394 -20.72 -33.60 4.86
CA VAL A 394 -19.61 -33.31 3.95
C VAL A 394 -19.00 -31.94 4.23
N CYS A 395 -19.83 -30.92 4.45
CA CYS A 395 -19.40 -29.54 4.64
C CYS A 395 -20.54 -28.66 5.19
N SER A 396 -20.19 -27.43 5.55
CA SER A 396 -21.13 -26.31 5.68
C SER A 396 -20.86 -25.30 4.56
N LEU A 397 -21.91 -24.86 3.87
CA LEU A 397 -21.89 -23.77 2.90
C LEU A 397 -21.93 -22.44 3.68
N PRO A 398 -21.11 -21.43 3.33
CA PRO A 398 -21.25 -20.11 3.93
C PRO A 398 -22.63 -19.53 3.56
N LEU A 399 -23.33 -18.98 4.57
CA LEU A 399 -24.60 -18.27 4.41
C LEU A 399 -24.42 -16.96 3.65
#